data_AF-A0A6M7UAW8-F1
#
_entry.id   AF-A0A6M7UAW8-F1
#
_cell.length_a   1.000
_cell.length_b   1.000
_cell.length_c   1.000
_cell.angle_alpha   90.00
_cell.angle_beta   90.00
_cell.angle_gamma   90.00
#
_symmetry.space_group_name_H-M   'P 1'
#
loop_
_entity.id
_entity.type
_entity.pdbx_description
1 polymer ?
#
loop_
_entity_poly.entity_id
_entity_poly.type
_entity_poly.pdbx_seq_one_letter_code
_entity_poly.pdbx_strand_id
1 'polypeptide(L)'
;MLAGMRLYVDLFEVNPPFTPWMFLPAVAFADTLGLSPEVVIHVYVYAICLLGLGFAALIVRMAGFPEKRALFSMLPLFLALLVIFPGNAFSEREHLGVALLLPLLVMMAWRAAPTGGRAPSLLVAVLAGVCGSVLVLVKPYYALVVLAPALYVAWQRRSVWMLFAIEYWVIGLACIAYLVAVLYFYPQFLEVIYPVLADTYMRLRVLQAVLLKYGPAYLVALYMLRFLRPGLALSPLVTVFVLASLAATVPLVYQAKGWPYHAFPALSLMAAALLLRETQLDPTGQSPSGMAMGTAHKLLLAITIVANAIPFLPSQKPDAGLVATINDTVEHPTVALIGSDIAAGHPLTRMVGGNWISIYCSDWLGTFATYFSQVEARNGNQAGAEHYTQIANRYIDGKLAELETAKPSLIVVQKGDTLWTARLFGRSEIVRFMQDYHQIAEDDAVKVLLRNGAGALP
;
A
#
# COMPACT_ATOMS: atom_id res chain seq x y z
N MET A 1 7.00 20.26 -5.90
CA MET A 1 5.83 20.57 -5.05
C MET A 1 6.26 21.39 -3.84
N LEU A 2 7.26 21.01 -3.06
CA LEU A 2 7.90 21.92 -2.09
C LEU A 2 9.02 22.76 -2.74
N ALA A 3 9.89 22.10 -3.51
CA ALA A 3 10.97 22.75 -4.28
C ALA A 3 10.51 23.29 -5.67
N GLY A 4 9.23 23.66 -5.84
CA GLY A 4 8.73 24.25 -7.09
C GLY A 4 8.42 23.29 -8.27
N MET A 5 8.87 22.03 -8.24
CA MET A 5 8.56 21.04 -9.29
C MET A 5 7.05 20.76 -9.44
N ARG A 6 6.58 20.53 -10.66
CA ARG A 6 5.20 20.16 -10.97
C ARG A 6 5.04 18.65 -11.10
N LEU A 7 4.14 18.07 -10.32
CA LEU A 7 3.81 16.63 -10.37
C LEU A 7 3.24 16.28 -11.76
N TYR A 8 3.67 15.14 -12.32
CA TYR A 8 3.33 14.64 -13.67
C TYR A 8 3.94 15.40 -14.86
N VAL A 9 4.70 16.47 -14.60
CA VAL A 9 5.45 17.19 -15.64
C VAL A 9 6.94 17.05 -15.39
N ASP A 10 7.39 17.44 -14.21
CA ASP A 10 8.79 17.39 -13.82
C ASP A 10 9.10 16.08 -13.04
N LEU A 11 8.07 15.33 -12.64
CA LEU A 11 8.17 14.04 -11.94
C LEU A 11 7.13 13.06 -12.47
N PHE A 12 7.56 11.86 -12.88
CA PHE A 12 6.67 10.79 -13.30
C PHE A 12 6.24 9.95 -12.09
N GLU A 13 4.98 10.10 -11.68
CA GLU A 13 4.38 9.35 -10.57
C GLU A 13 3.27 8.44 -11.11
N VAL A 14 3.32 7.15 -10.75
CA VAL A 14 2.33 6.15 -11.20
C VAL A 14 1.02 6.23 -10.42
N ASN A 15 1.05 6.83 -9.22
CA ASN A 15 -0.11 6.99 -8.38
C ASN A 15 -0.91 8.26 -8.74
N PRO A 16 -2.25 8.23 -8.56
CA PRO A 16 -3.06 9.44 -8.59
C PRO A 16 -2.64 10.48 -7.54
N PRO A 17 -3.06 11.76 -7.69
CA PRO A 17 -2.55 12.87 -6.87
C PRO A 17 -2.78 12.73 -5.36
N PHE A 18 -3.81 11.98 -4.94
CA PHE A 18 -4.12 11.79 -3.53
C PHE A 18 -2.97 11.17 -2.73
N THR A 19 -2.17 10.27 -3.34
CA THR A 19 -1.05 9.63 -2.63
C THR A 19 0.01 10.68 -2.23
N PRO A 20 0.56 11.50 -3.14
CA PRO A 20 1.40 12.63 -2.76
C PRO A 20 0.72 13.57 -1.75
N TRP A 21 -0.55 13.93 -1.94
CA TRP A 21 -1.24 14.85 -1.02
C TRP A 21 -1.36 14.30 0.40
N MET A 22 -1.54 12.99 0.56
CA MET A 22 -1.69 12.35 1.86
C MET A 22 -0.42 12.44 2.70
N PHE A 23 0.76 12.46 2.07
CA PHE A 23 2.05 12.59 2.76
C PHE A 23 2.61 14.01 2.75
N LEU A 24 2.13 14.89 1.86
CA LEU A 24 2.65 16.24 1.70
C LEU A 24 2.64 17.06 3.01
N PRO A 25 1.61 17.02 3.87
CA PRO A 25 1.64 17.75 5.15
C PRO A 25 2.79 17.32 6.06
N ALA A 26 3.07 16.02 6.15
CA ALA A 26 4.14 15.49 6.98
C ALA A 26 5.52 15.85 6.40
N VAL A 27 5.69 15.74 5.07
CA VAL A 27 6.94 16.10 4.41
C VAL A 27 7.19 17.62 4.48
N ALA A 28 6.16 18.45 4.29
CA ALA A 28 6.26 19.90 4.43
C ALA A 28 6.64 20.30 5.86
N PHE A 29 6.04 19.64 6.86
CA PHE A 29 6.40 19.87 8.26
C PHE A 29 7.87 19.50 8.54
N ALA A 30 8.34 18.37 8.01
CA ALA A 30 9.74 17.95 8.14
C ALA A 30 10.69 19.00 7.54
N ASP A 31 10.39 19.47 6.33
CA ASP A 31 11.16 20.49 5.61
C ASP A 31 11.23 21.80 6.39
N THR A 32 10.09 22.31 6.87
CA THR A 32 10.03 23.57 7.63
C THR A 32 10.82 23.55 8.95
N LEU A 33 10.99 22.38 9.55
CA LEU A 33 11.71 22.23 10.82
C LEU A 33 13.13 21.67 10.65
N GLY A 34 13.58 21.38 9.42
CA GLY A 34 14.86 20.74 9.16
C GLY A 34 14.98 19.35 9.79
N LEU A 35 13.87 18.63 9.94
CA LEU A 35 13.83 17.27 10.49
C LEU A 35 13.94 16.22 9.38
N SER A 36 14.44 15.03 9.72
CA SER A 36 14.41 13.87 8.80
C SER A 36 12.94 13.55 8.41
N PRO A 37 12.61 13.56 7.11
CA PRO A 37 11.27 13.20 6.64
C PRO A 37 10.87 11.79 7.09
N GLU A 38 11.81 10.86 7.18
CA GLU A 38 11.57 9.49 7.64
C GLU A 38 10.99 9.51 9.05
N VAL A 39 11.62 10.21 10.00
CA VAL A 39 11.15 10.28 11.40
C VAL A 39 9.75 10.90 11.46
N VAL A 40 9.54 12.01 10.74
CA VAL A 40 8.25 12.71 10.73
C VAL A 40 7.15 11.83 10.13
N ILE A 41 7.43 11.08 9.07
CA ILE A 41 6.49 10.13 8.47
C ILE A 41 6.15 9.00 9.46
N HIS A 42 7.11 8.46 10.20
CA HIS A 42 6.81 7.45 11.23
C HIS A 42 5.87 8.01 12.31
N VAL A 43 6.17 9.21 12.83
CA VAL A 43 5.31 9.88 13.83
C VAL A 43 3.91 10.14 13.26
N TYR A 44 3.82 10.62 12.02
CA TYR A 44 2.57 10.85 11.31
C TYR A 44 1.73 9.57 11.16
N VAL A 45 2.36 8.46 10.76
CA VAL A 45 1.72 7.15 10.63
C VAL A 45 1.22 6.66 11.99
N TYR A 46 2.03 6.75 13.05
CA TYR A 46 1.60 6.38 14.40
C TYR A 46 0.41 7.23 14.87
N ALA A 47 0.43 8.54 14.60
CA ALA A 47 -0.67 9.43 14.94
C ALA A 47 -1.97 9.03 14.21
N ILE A 48 -1.89 8.67 12.91
CA ILE A 48 -3.04 8.17 12.15
C ILE A 48 -3.57 6.86 12.73
N CYS A 49 -2.69 5.90 13.06
CA CYS A 49 -3.11 4.63 13.65
C CYS A 49 -3.81 4.83 15.00
N LEU A 50 -3.26 5.70 15.85
CA LEU A 50 -3.86 6.06 17.14
C LEU A 50 -5.18 6.81 16.98
N LEU A 51 -5.28 7.72 16.01
CA LEU A 51 -6.52 8.46 15.72
C LEU A 51 -7.61 7.51 15.23
N GLY A 52 -7.31 6.66 14.26
CA GLY A 52 -8.25 5.70 13.69
C GLY A 52 -8.75 4.69 14.73
N LEU A 53 -7.83 4.06 15.46
CA LEU A 53 -8.17 3.10 16.51
C LEU A 53 -8.87 3.77 17.71
N GLY A 54 -8.37 4.93 18.15
CA GLY A 54 -8.95 5.69 19.26
C GLY A 54 -10.37 6.18 18.96
N PHE A 55 -10.62 6.65 17.73
CA PHE A 55 -11.96 7.04 17.32
C PHE A 55 -12.90 5.83 17.18
N ALA A 56 -12.41 4.70 16.66
CA ALA A 56 -13.18 3.44 16.66
C ALA A 56 -13.55 3.00 18.10
N ALA A 57 -12.61 3.08 19.04
CA ALA A 57 -12.85 2.77 20.46
C ALA A 57 -13.87 3.74 21.10
N LEU A 58 -13.84 5.02 20.74
CA LEU A 58 -14.85 5.99 21.16
C LEU A 58 -16.25 5.59 20.67
N ILE A 59 -16.37 5.18 19.40
CA ILE A 59 -17.64 4.72 18.82
C ILE A 59 -18.13 3.44 19.52
N VAL A 60 -17.25 2.48 19.81
CA VAL A 60 -17.59 1.28 20.63
C VAL A 60 -18.19 1.69 21.97
N ARG A 61 -17.57 2.67 22.65
CA ARG A 61 -18.05 3.18 23.95
C ARG A 61 -19.42 3.85 23.83
N MET A 62 -19.63 4.66 22.79
CA MET A 62 -20.89 5.37 22.54
C MET A 62 -22.04 4.43 22.14
N ALA A 63 -21.74 3.44 21.30
CA ALA A 63 -22.69 2.39 20.96
C ALA A 63 -23.11 1.63 22.22
N GLY A 64 -22.17 1.36 23.12
CA GLY A 64 -22.42 0.54 24.30
C GLY A 64 -22.56 -0.92 23.92
N PHE A 65 -21.65 -1.41 23.06
CA PHE A 65 -21.59 -2.83 22.71
C PHE A 65 -21.39 -3.69 23.97
N PRO A 66 -22.05 -4.86 24.06
CA PRO A 66 -21.85 -5.81 25.15
C PRO A 66 -20.38 -6.21 25.33
N GLU A 67 -19.66 -6.38 24.22
CA GLU A 67 -18.25 -6.81 24.15
C GLU A 67 -17.27 -5.71 24.58
N LYS A 68 -17.72 -4.48 24.88
CA LYS A 68 -16.88 -3.29 25.13
C LYS A 68 -15.72 -3.58 26.08
N ARG A 69 -15.96 -4.24 27.22
CA ARG A 69 -14.89 -4.51 28.20
C ARG A 69 -13.77 -5.38 27.61
N ALA A 70 -14.14 -6.43 26.87
CA ALA A 70 -13.18 -7.32 26.21
C ALA A 70 -12.44 -6.59 25.09
N LEU A 71 -13.15 -5.83 24.25
CA LEU A 71 -12.55 -5.02 23.18
C LEU A 71 -11.50 -4.03 23.70
N PHE A 72 -11.80 -3.33 24.79
CA PHE A 72 -10.86 -2.39 25.40
C PHE A 72 -9.61 -3.08 25.96
N SER A 73 -9.74 -4.30 26.50
CA SER A 73 -8.57 -5.08 26.93
C SER A 73 -7.69 -5.57 25.76
N MET A 74 -8.22 -5.61 24.54
CA MET A 74 -7.50 -6.01 23.32
C MET A 74 -6.97 -4.84 22.50
N LEU A 75 -7.13 -3.59 22.94
CA LEU A 75 -6.59 -2.42 22.23
C LEU A 75 -5.09 -2.54 21.88
N PRO A 76 -4.21 -3.08 22.77
CA PRO A 76 -2.81 -3.31 22.40
C PRO A 76 -2.63 -4.25 21.20
N LEU A 77 -3.48 -5.28 21.06
CA LEU A 77 -3.43 -6.21 19.93
C LEU A 77 -3.93 -5.56 18.65
N PHE A 78 -5.02 -4.78 18.70
CA PHE A 78 -5.46 -4.00 17.54
C PHE A 78 -4.42 -2.97 17.11
N LEU A 79 -3.72 -2.33 18.06
CA LEU A 79 -2.62 -1.43 17.74
C LEU A 79 -1.44 -2.20 17.12
N ALA A 80 -1.09 -3.38 17.63
CA ALA A 80 -0.07 -4.22 17.04
C ALA A 80 -0.44 -4.67 15.61
N LEU A 81 -1.72 -4.88 15.30
CA LEU A 81 -2.19 -5.12 13.93
C LEU A 81 -2.01 -3.91 13.00
N LEU A 82 -1.95 -2.69 13.53
CA LEU A 82 -1.70 -1.46 12.77
C LEU A 82 -0.22 -1.04 12.78
N VAL A 83 0.62 -1.56 13.67
CA VAL A 83 1.99 -1.07 13.83
C VAL A 83 3.04 -2.12 13.52
N ILE A 84 2.79 -3.38 13.90
CA ILE A 84 3.76 -4.48 13.75
C ILE A 84 3.38 -5.35 12.56
N PHE A 85 2.11 -5.76 12.49
CA PHE A 85 1.59 -6.62 11.41
C PHE A 85 1.83 -6.10 9.99
N PRO A 86 1.78 -4.78 9.69
CA PRO A 86 2.02 -4.28 8.33
C PRO A 86 3.41 -4.62 7.80
N GLY A 87 4.43 -4.85 8.64
CA GLY A 87 5.80 -5.13 8.19
C GLY A 87 6.28 -4.13 7.14
N ASN A 88 6.69 -4.62 5.97
CA ASN A 88 7.12 -3.78 4.84
C ASN A 88 5.98 -2.99 4.16
N ALA A 89 4.71 -3.26 4.48
CA ALA A 89 3.58 -2.40 4.10
C ALA A 89 3.31 -1.28 5.14
N PHE A 90 4.13 -1.17 6.19
CA PHE A 90 4.03 -0.05 7.13
C PHE A 90 4.26 1.26 6.38
N SER A 91 3.55 2.31 6.79
CA SER A 91 3.49 3.62 6.11
C SER A 91 2.92 3.65 4.68
N GLU A 92 2.46 2.52 4.11
CA GLU A 92 1.78 2.53 2.82
C GLU A 92 0.39 3.17 2.90
N ARG A 93 -0.08 3.68 1.76
CA ARG A 93 -1.37 4.39 1.66
C ARG A 93 -2.58 3.52 2.00
N GLU A 94 -2.58 2.25 1.59
CA GLU A 94 -3.60 1.28 1.97
C GLU A 94 -3.59 1.02 3.48
N HIS A 95 -2.41 1.04 4.10
CA HIS A 95 -2.27 0.87 5.54
C HIS A 95 -2.91 2.02 6.32
N LEU A 96 -2.59 3.28 5.97
CA LEU A 96 -3.23 4.46 6.56
C LEU A 96 -4.74 4.49 6.31
N GLY A 97 -5.15 4.13 5.10
CA GLY A 97 -6.56 4.03 4.73
C GLY A 97 -7.32 3.02 5.58
N VAL A 98 -6.74 1.85 5.89
CA VAL A 98 -7.36 0.86 6.78
C VAL A 98 -7.48 1.37 8.22
N ALA A 99 -6.44 2.03 8.75
CA ALA A 99 -6.50 2.60 10.09
C ALA A 99 -7.65 3.62 10.22
N LEU A 100 -7.80 4.51 9.23
CA LEU A 100 -8.88 5.49 9.18
C LEU A 100 -10.24 4.89 8.79
N LEU A 101 -10.29 3.69 8.22
CA LEU A 101 -11.54 3.00 7.92
C LEU A 101 -12.21 2.44 9.19
N LEU A 102 -11.44 2.11 10.23
CA LEU A 102 -11.95 1.43 11.44
C LEU A 102 -13.17 2.13 12.09
N PRO A 103 -13.19 3.46 12.30
CA PRO A 103 -14.35 4.14 12.88
C PRO A 103 -15.64 3.92 12.08
N LEU A 104 -15.55 3.93 10.74
CA LEU A 104 -16.70 3.69 9.87
C LEU A 104 -17.23 2.26 10.01
N LEU A 105 -16.34 1.26 10.04
CA LEU A 105 -16.75 -0.15 10.19
C LEU A 105 -17.43 -0.40 11.54
N VAL A 106 -16.88 0.15 12.62
CA VAL A 106 -17.51 0.05 13.95
C VAL A 106 -18.87 0.75 13.97
N MET A 107 -19.00 1.91 13.33
CA MET A 107 -20.27 2.61 13.21
C MET A 107 -21.29 1.82 12.37
N MET A 108 -20.88 1.19 11.27
CA MET A 108 -21.75 0.32 10.48
C MET A 108 -22.27 -0.85 11.32
N ALA A 109 -21.43 -1.48 12.14
CA ALA A 109 -21.86 -2.51 13.07
C ALA A 109 -22.89 -1.98 14.09
N TRP A 110 -22.68 -0.75 14.60
CA TRP A 110 -23.65 -0.09 15.49
C TRP A 110 -24.98 0.17 14.77
N ARG A 111 -24.95 0.59 13.50
CA ARG A 111 -26.17 0.78 12.71
C ARG A 111 -26.89 -0.54 12.41
N ALA A 112 -26.16 -1.62 12.17
CA ALA A 112 -26.73 -2.94 11.88
C ALA A 112 -27.51 -3.49 13.08
N ALA A 113 -27.03 -3.27 14.31
CA ALA A 113 -27.71 -3.68 15.54
C ALA A 113 -27.62 -2.60 16.62
N PRO A 114 -28.56 -1.63 16.63
CA PRO A 114 -28.60 -0.60 17.66
C PRO A 114 -28.81 -1.18 19.06
N THR A 115 -28.02 -0.69 19.99
CA THR A 115 -28.03 -1.07 21.40
C THR A 115 -28.79 -0.03 22.21
N GLY A 116 -29.89 -0.43 22.84
CA GLY A 116 -30.66 0.45 23.75
C GLY A 116 -31.22 1.72 23.08
N GLY A 117 -31.62 1.63 21.81
CA GLY A 117 -32.17 2.77 21.06
C GLY A 117 -31.16 3.87 20.70
N ARG A 118 -29.87 3.68 21.00
CA ARG A 118 -28.83 4.67 20.70
C ARG A 118 -28.52 4.72 19.21
N ALA A 119 -28.23 5.92 18.71
CA ALA A 119 -27.81 6.17 17.34
C ALA A 119 -26.55 7.06 17.30
N PRO A 120 -25.73 6.96 16.24
CA PRO A 120 -24.60 7.87 16.04
C PRO A 120 -25.10 9.30 15.92
N SER A 121 -24.41 10.25 16.57
CA SER A 121 -24.67 11.67 16.32
C SER A 121 -24.24 12.06 14.91
N LEU A 122 -24.80 13.15 14.38
CA LEU A 122 -24.44 13.67 13.05
C LEU A 122 -22.93 13.89 12.93
N LEU A 123 -22.29 14.51 13.92
CA LEU A 123 -20.85 14.76 13.93
C LEU A 123 -20.04 13.46 13.86
N VAL A 124 -20.39 12.45 14.65
CA VAL A 124 -19.69 11.15 14.62
C VAL A 124 -19.83 10.50 13.26
N ALA A 125 -21.01 10.53 12.66
CA ALA A 125 -21.24 9.97 11.33
C ALA A 125 -20.47 10.70 10.24
N VAL A 126 -20.44 12.04 10.28
CA VAL A 126 -19.65 12.84 9.34
C VAL A 126 -18.17 12.53 9.46
N LEU A 127 -17.62 12.55 10.68
CA LEU A 127 -16.20 12.28 10.90
C LEU A 127 -15.83 10.85 10.50
N ALA A 128 -16.66 9.85 10.81
CA ALA A 128 -16.44 8.48 10.37
C ALA A 128 -16.50 8.35 8.84
N GLY A 129 -17.39 9.09 8.17
CA GLY A 129 -17.43 9.21 6.71
C GLY A 129 -16.15 9.82 6.13
N VAL A 130 -15.63 10.91 6.72
CA VAL A 130 -14.35 11.51 6.31
C VAL A 130 -13.21 10.50 6.44
N CYS A 131 -13.09 9.82 7.59
CA CYS A 131 -12.04 8.82 7.80
C CYS A 131 -12.17 7.66 6.79
N GLY A 132 -13.40 7.16 6.57
CA GLY A 132 -13.67 6.09 5.62
C GLY A 132 -13.46 6.47 4.15
N SER A 133 -13.53 7.76 3.80
CA SER A 133 -13.26 8.21 2.42
C SER A 133 -11.81 8.01 2.01
N VAL A 134 -10.85 8.04 2.96
CA VAL A 134 -9.42 8.01 2.66
C VAL A 134 -9.05 6.75 1.87
N LEU A 135 -9.51 5.57 2.29
CA LEU A 135 -9.20 4.33 1.57
C LEU A 135 -9.79 4.31 0.15
N VAL A 136 -10.96 4.93 -0.06
CA VAL A 136 -11.59 5.04 -1.38
C VAL A 136 -10.83 6.03 -2.28
N LEU A 137 -10.34 7.13 -1.71
CA LEU A 137 -9.52 8.12 -2.41
C LEU A 137 -8.14 7.56 -2.79
N VAL A 138 -7.58 6.68 -1.95
CA VAL A 138 -6.36 5.92 -2.28
C VAL A 138 -6.57 5.12 -3.57
N LYS A 139 -7.63 4.32 -3.64
CA LYS A 139 -8.02 3.61 -4.86
C LYS A 139 -9.54 3.44 -4.94
N PRO A 140 -10.19 3.83 -6.04
CA PRO A 140 -11.65 3.74 -6.18
C PRO A 140 -12.22 2.33 -5.98
N TYR A 141 -11.45 1.28 -6.28
CA TYR A 141 -11.87 -0.12 -6.06
C TYR A 141 -12.23 -0.43 -4.60
N TYR A 142 -11.66 0.29 -3.63
CA TYR A 142 -11.98 0.12 -2.21
C TYR A 142 -13.36 0.66 -1.82
N ALA A 143 -14.11 1.30 -2.72
CA ALA A 143 -15.53 1.58 -2.51
C ALA A 143 -16.31 0.30 -2.17
N LEU A 144 -15.89 -0.87 -2.67
CA LEU A 144 -16.48 -2.16 -2.32
C LEU A 144 -16.34 -2.51 -0.83
N VAL A 145 -15.24 -2.08 -0.20
CA VAL A 145 -14.97 -2.31 1.24
C VAL A 145 -15.94 -1.53 2.12
N VAL A 146 -16.46 -0.41 1.61
CA VAL A 146 -17.53 0.38 2.26
C VAL A 146 -18.91 -0.18 1.90
N LEU A 147 -19.13 -0.49 0.62
CA LEU A 147 -20.43 -0.89 0.09
C LEU A 147 -20.91 -2.24 0.62
N ALA A 148 -20.03 -3.26 0.70
CA ALA A 148 -20.44 -4.59 1.15
C ALA A 148 -20.96 -4.58 2.61
N PRO A 149 -20.27 -3.95 3.59
CA PRO A 149 -20.84 -3.73 4.91
C PRO A 149 -22.10 -2.84 4.91
N ALA A 150 -22.17 -1.80 4.07
CA ALA A 150 -23.36 -0.93 3.99
C ALA A 150 -24.61 -1.71 3.54
N LEU A 151 -24.46 -2.61 2.57
CA LEU A 151 -25.51 -3.53 2.12
C LEU A 151 -25.96 -4.45 3.25
N TYR A 152 -25.02 -4.97 4.06
CA TYR A 152 -25.35 -5.74 5.26
C TYR A 152 -26.17 -4.93 6.27
N VAL A 153 -25.81 -3.66 6.51
CA VAL A 153 -26.59 -2.76 7.38
C VAL A 153 -28.01 -2.58 6.84
N ALA A 154 -28.16 -2.30 5.54
CA ALA A 154 -29.45 -2.12 4.89
C ALA A 154 -30.32 -3.39 4.98
N TRP A 155 -29.70 -4.56 4.79
CA TRP A 155 -30.35 -5.86 4.92
C TRP A 155 -30.83 -6.11 6.36
N GLN A 156 -29.96 -5.92 7.36
CA GLN A 156 -30.32 -6.12 8.77
C GLN A 156 -31.41 -5.17 9.25
N ARG A 157 -31.36 -3.91 8.78
CA ARG A 157 -32.36 -2.90 9.09
C ARG A 157 -33.61 -2.99 8.21
N ARG A 158 -33.63 -3.89 7.23
CA ARG A 158 -34.68 -4.04 6.21
C ARG A 158 -35.07 -2.69 5.59
N SER A 159 -34.08 -1.84 5.32
CA SER A 159 -34.29 -0.48 4.85
C SER A 159 -33.18 -0.03 3.90
N VAL A 160 -33.54 0.19 2.64
CA VAL A 160 -32.66 0.73 1.61
C VAL A 160 -32.15 2.13 1.95
N TRP A 161 -32.88 2.89 2.77
CA TRP A 161 -32.50 4.23 3.21
C TRP A 161 -31.20 4.25 4.03
N MET A 162 -30.80 3.11 4.59
CA MET A 162 -29.51 2.99 5.26
C MET A 162 -28.33 3.19 4.30
N LEU A 163 -28.50 2.97 3.00
CA LEU A 163 -27.47 3.23 1.99
C LEU A 163 -27.29 4.73 1.70
N PHE A 164 -28.23 5.57 2.15
CA PHE A 164 -28.20 7.02 1.98
C PHE A 164 -27.91 7.75 3.30
N ALA A 165 -27.35 7.05 4.29
CA ALA A 165 -26.90 7.66 5.53
C ALA A 165 -25.80 8.72 5.25
N ILE A 166 -25.71 9.74 6.12
CA ILE A 166 -24.86 10.91 5.91
C ILE A 166 -23.38 10.57 5.68
N GLU A 167 -22.86 9.53 6.34
CA GLU A 167 -21.48 9.10 6.15
C GLU A 167 -21.16 8.72 4.70
N TYR A 168 -22.13 8.17 3.95
CA TYR A 168 -21.95 7.80 2.54
C TYR A 168 -22.01 9.02 1.62
N TRP A 169 -22.83 10.00 1.97
CA TRP A 169 -22.83 11.30 1.29
C TRP A 169 -21.50 12.03 1.46
N VAL A 170 -20.92 11.99 2.67
CA VAL A 170 -19.60 12.56 2.95
C VAL A 170 -18.53 11.87 2.11
N ILE A 171 -18.53 10.53 2.04
CA ILE A 171 -17.58 9.78 1.19
C ILE A 171 -17.77 10.15 -0.28
N GLY A 172 -19.00 10.18 -0.77
CA GLY A 172 -19.33 10.54 -2.15
C GLY A 172 -18.87 11.95 -2.51
N LEU A 173 -19.16 12.93 -1.64
CA LEU A 173 -18.75 14.32 -1.83
C LEU A 173 -17.24 14.47 -1.81
N ALA A 174 -16.53 13.77 -0.93
CA ALA A 174 -15.06 13.75 -0.91
C ALA A 174 -14.49 13.19 -2.22
N CYS A 175 -15.07 12.11 -2.75
CA CYS A 175 -14.67 11.54 -4.03
C CYS A 175 -14.94 12.49 -5.21
N ILE A 176 -16.08 13.17 -5.23
CA ILE A 176 -16.43 14.15 -6.27
C ILE A 176 -15.47 15.35 -6.18
N ALA A 177 -15.25 15.90 -4.98
CA ALA A 177 -14.32 17.00 -4.78
C ALA A 177 -12.90 16.64 -5.23
N TYR A 178 -12.45 15.42 -4.90
CA TYR A 178 -11.16 14.91 -5.38
C TYR A 178 -11.13 14.80 -6.90
N LEU A 179 -12.13 14.21 -7.54
CA LEU A 179 -12.19 14.08 -9.00
C LEU A 179 -12.12 15.46 -9.68
N VAL A 180 -12.90 16.42 -9.19
CA VAL A 180 -12.87 17.81 -9.69
C VAL A 180 -11.48 18.42 -9.52
N ALA A 181 -10.83 18.20 -8.37
CA ALA A 181 -9.47 18.68 -8.13
C ALA A 181 -8.44 18.04 -9.07
N VAL A 182 -8.55 16.73 -9.37
CA VAL A 182 -7.67 16.06 -10.35
C VAL A 182 -7.87 16.66 -11.73
N LEU A 183 -9.13 16.83 -12.17
CA LEU A 183 -9.46 17.38 -13.48
C LEU A 183 -8.95 18.82 -13.66
N TYR A 184 -9.01 19.65 -12.63
CA TYR A 184 -8.59 21.05 -12.71
C TYR A 184 -7.09 21.26 -12.47
N PHE A 185 -6.51 20.61 -11.45
CA PHE A 185 -5.14 20.89 -11.02
C PHE A 185 -4.10 19.93 -11.62
N TYR A 186 -4.52 18.75 -12.08
CA TYR A 186 -3.62 17.72 -12.59
C TYR A 186 -4.13 17.05 -13.88
N PRO A 187 -4.54 17.82 -14.92
CA PRO A 187 -5.02 17.24 -16.18
C PRO A 187 -3.99 16.33 -16.85
N GLN A 188 -2.68 16.61 -16.66
CA GLN A 188 -1.58 15.80 -17.19
C GLN A 188 -1.59 14.36 -16.65
N PHE A 189 -2.14 14.13 -15.45
CA PHE A 189 -2.33 12.77 -14.95
C PHE A 189 -3.25 11.97 -15.88
N LEU A 190 -4.33 12.58 -16.37
CA LEU A 190 -5.32 11.92 -17.23
C LEU A 190 -4.90 11.87 -18.69
N GLU A 191 -4.23 12.92 -19.18
CA GLU A 191 -3.87 13.07 -20.59
C GLU A 191 -2.56 12.36 -20.97
N VAL A 192 -1.60 12.29 -20.04
CA VAL A 192 -0.24 11.78 -20.31
C VAL A 192 0.05 10.53 -19.51
N ILE A 193 -0.12 10.58 -18.19
CA ILE A 193 0.31 9.50 -17.30
C ILE A 193 -0.62 8.29 -17.42
N TYR A 194 -1.93 8.49 -17.26
CA TYR A 194 -2.92 7.41 -17.27
C TYR A 194 -2.90 6.57 -18.55
N PRO A 195 -2.82 7.12 -19.77
CA PRO A 195 -2.73 6.31 -20.99
C PRO A 195 -1.48 5.43 -21.02
N VAL A 196 -0.31 5.95 -20.59
CA VAL A 196 0.92 5.16 -20.48
C VAL A 196 0.75 4.04 -19.46
N LEU A 197 0.17 4.34 -18.30
CA LEU A 197 -0.12 3.33 -17.28
C LEU A 197 -1.11 2.27 -17.77
N ALA A 198 -2.17 2.67 -18.48
CA ALA A 198 -3.18 1.76 -19.00
C ALA A 198 -2.58 0.78 -20.02
N ASP A 199 -1.75 1.27 -20.94
CA ASP A 199 -1.10 0.48 -21.98
C ASP A 199 0.00 -0.46 -21.43
N THR A 200 0.73 -0.03 -20.40
CA THR A 200 1.88 -0.77 -19.88
C THR A 200 1.64 -1.27 -18.44
N TYR A 201 1.78 -0.37 -17.46
CA TYR A 201 1.81 -0.70 -16.04
C TYR A 201 0.60 -1.53 -15.59
N MET A 202 -0.62 -1.12 -15.92
CA MET A 202 -1.88 -1.76 -15.52
C MET A 202 -2.07 -3.13 -16.17
N ARG A 203 -1.57 -3.31 -17.39
CA ARG A 203 -1.66 -4.56 -18.16
C ARG A 203 -0.92 -5.72 -17.51
N LEU A 204 0.20 -5.44 -16.82
CA LEU A 204 1.00 -6.48 -16.19
C LEU A 204 0.26 -7.10 -14.99
N ARG A 205 -0.05 -8.40 -15.04
CA ARG A 205 -0.77 -9.10 -13.97
C ARG A 205 -0.10 -10.44 -13.66
N VAL A 206 0.16 -10.70 -12.38
CA VAL A 206 0.78 -11.93 -11.84
C VAL A 206 -0.20 -12.67 -10.94
N LEU A 207 -1.41 -12.95 -11.47
CA LEU A 207 -2.52 -13.50 -10.69
C LEU A 207 -2.17 -14.81 -9.98
N GLN A 208 -1.51 -15.75 -10.66
CA GLN A 208 -1.15 -17.04 -10.07
C GLN A 208 -0.22 -16.87 -8.85
N ALA A 209 0.80 -16.01 -8.98
CA ALA A 209 1.70 -15.70 -7.87
C ALA A 209 0.98 -15.03 -6.69
N VAL A 210 0.03 -14.12 -6.97
CA VAL A 210 -0.82 -13.49 -5.94
C VAL A 210 -1.65 -14.53 -5.19
N LEU A 211 -2.33 -15.43 -5.92
CA LEU A 211 -3.17 -16.46 -5.31
C LEU A 211 -2.34 -17.45 -4.48
N LEU A 212 -1.18 -17.86 -4.97
CA LEU A 212 -0.29 -18.76 -4.23
C LEU A 212 0.32 -18.09 -2.99
N LYS A 213 0.69 -16.81 -3.08
CA LYS A 213 1.33 -16.06 -1.99
C LYS A 213 0.37 -15.70 -0.86
N TYR A 214 -0.86 -15.28 -1.19
CA TYR A 214 -1.80 -14.74 -0.20
C TYR A 214 -3.01 -15.65 0.07
N GLY A 215 -3.41 -16.48 -0.90
CA GLY A 215 -4.60 -17.32 -0.84
C GLY A 215 -4.61 -18.31 0.32
N PRO A 216 -3.57 -19.15 0.50
CA PRO A 216 -3.55 -20.15 1.58
C PRO A 216 -3.73 -19.54 2.97
N ALA A 217 -2.96 -18.49 3.30
CA ALA A 217 -3.05 -17.82 4.60
C ALA A 217 -4.44 -17.21 4.84
N TYR A 218 -5.02 -16.59 3.80
CA TYR A 218 -6.36 -16.00 3.87
C TYR A 218 -7.46 -17.07 4.04
N LEU A 219 -7.38 -18.19 3.32
CA LEU A 219 -8.33 -19.30 3.44
C LEU A 219 -8.27 -19.96 4.83
N VAL A 220 -7.07 -20.12 5.40
CA VAL A 220 -6.91 -20.60 6.78
C VAL A 220 -7.54 -19.62 7.77
N ALA A 221 -7.31 -18.31 7.60
CA ALA A 221 -7.94 -17.28 8.44
C ALA A 221 -9.47 -17.29 8.33
N LEU A 222 -10.01 -17.46 7.12
CA LEU A 222 -11.45 -17.59 6.89
C LEU A 222 -12.03 -18.83 7.58
N TYR A 223 -11.35 -19.97 7.47
CA TYR A 223 -11.73 -21.21 8.16
C TYR A 223 -11.70 -21.04 9.69
N MET A 224 -10.71 -20.31 10.21
CA MET A 224 -10.61 -20.01 11.65
C MET A 224 -11.82 -19.27 12.21
N LEU A 225 -12.52 -18.42 11.44
CA LEU A 225 -13.75 -17.75 11.92
C LEU A 225 -14.80 -18.74 12.42
N ARG A 226 -14.97 -19.87 11.70
CA ARG A 226 -15.93 -20.94 12.06
C ARG A 226 -15.41 -21.83 13.19
N PHE A 227 -14.10 -22.03 13.24
CA PHE A 227 -13.44 -22.91 14.18
C PHE A 227 -13.31 -22.30 15.58
N LEU A 228 -13.05 -20.99 15.71
CA LEU A 228 -12.80 -20.34 17.00
C LEU A 228 -13.99 -20.40 17.96
N ARG A 229 -15.21 -20.27 17.45
CA ARG A 229 -16.45 -20.33 18.25
C ARG A 229 -17.49 -21.16 17.50
N PRO A 230 -17.42 -22.50 17.57
CA PRO A 230 -18.29 -23.35 16.79
C PRO A 230 -19.76 -23.18 17.19
N GLY A 231 -20.65 -23.03 16.20
CA GLY A 231 -22.10 -22.93 16.44
C GLY A 231 -22.61 -21.55 16.88
N LEU A 232 -21.72 -20.63 17.29
CA LEU A 232 -22.10 -19.25 17.59
C LEU A 232 -22.29 -18.47 16.28
N ALA A 233 -23.42 -17.77 16.09
CA ALA A 233 -23.60 -16.89 14.93
C ALA A 233 -22.58 -15.73 14.96
N LEU A 234 -22.22 -15.15 13.82
CA LEU A 234 -21.34 -13.97 13.81
C LEU A 234 -22.09 -12.75 14.34
N SER A 235 -21.48 -11.99 15.24
CA SER A 235 -22.04 -10.69 15.65
C SER A 235 -21.95 -9.69 14.50
N PRO A 236 -22.78 -8.63 14.48
CA PRO A 236 -22.72 -7.59 13.46
C PRO A 236 -21.34 -6.94 13.32
N LEU A 237 -20.61 -6.79 14.43
CA LEU A 237 -19.25 -6.26 14.43
C LEU A 237 -18.28 -7.19 13.70
N VAL A 238 -18.34 -8.51 13.96
CA VAL A 238 -17.54 -9.49 13.23
C VAL A 238 -17.94 -9.53 11.76
N THR A 239 -19.25 -9.58 11.46
CA THR A 239 -19.75 -9.66 10.07
C THR A 239 -19.30 -8.47 9.23
N VAL A 240 -19.37 -7.24 9.76
CA VAL A 240 -18.92 -6.04 9.04
C VAL A 240 -17.43 -6.13 8.66
N PHE A 241 -16.57 -6.54 9.60
CA PHE A 241 -15.14 -6.67 9.33
C PHE A 241 -14.83 -7.81 8.35
N VAL A 242 -15.53 -8.94 8.45
CA VAL A 242 -15.42 -10.06 7.50
C VAL A 242 -15.83 -9.62 6.09
N LEU A 243 -16.95 -8.90 5.95
CA LEU A 243 -17.42 -8.41 4.65
C LEU A 243 -16.46 -7.37 4.05
N ALA A 244 -15.95 -6.46 4.87
CA ALA A 244 -14.94 -5.48 4.45
C ALA A 244 -13.66 -6.19 3.97
N SER A 245 -13.19 -7.20 4.72
CA SER A 245 -12.04 -8.02 4.36
C SER A 245 -12.25 -8.79 3.05
N LEU A 246 -13.40 -9.47 2.88
CA LEU A 246 -13.77 -10.17 1.65
C LEU A 246 -13.83 -9.21 0.46
N ALA A 247 -14.45 -8.04 0.63
CA ALA A 247 -14.50 -7.02 -0.40
C ALA A 247 -13.11 -6.50 -0.78
N ALA A 248 -12.18 -6.41 0.19
CA ALA A 248 -10.80 -6.01 -0.05
C ALA A 248 -9.98 -7.04 -0.85
N THR A 249 -10.44 -8.30 -0.95
CA THR A 249 -9.80 -9.28 -1.86
C THR A 249 -10.04 -8.94 -3.35
N VAL A 250 -11.13 -8.23 -3.67
CA VAL A 250 -11.44 -7.83 -5.05
C VAL A 250 -10.34 -6.94 -5.65
N PRO A 251 -9.93 -5.81 -5.05
CA PRO A 251 -8.82 -5.02 -5.59
C PRO A 251 -7.48 -5.76 -5.60
N LEU A 252 -7.23 -6.69 -4.67
CA LEU A 252 -6.03 -7.53 -4.68
C LEU A 252 -5.98 -8.43 -5.93
N VAL A 253 -7.07 -9.14 -6.19
CA VAL A 253 -7.23 -10.06 -7.33
C VAL A 253 -7.31 -9.30 -8.65
N TYR A 254 -8.06 -8.20 -8.68
CA TYR A 254 -8.23 -7.38 -9.87
C TYR A 254 -6.90 -6.74 -10.30
N GLN A 255 -6.15 -6.14 -9.38
CA GLN A 255 -4.86 -5.52 -9.73
C GLN A 255 -3.78 -6.56 -10.02
N ALA A 256 -3.80 -7.70 -9.30
CA ALA A 256 -2.90 -8.83 -9.47
C ALA A 256 -1.40 -8.46 -9.56
N LYS A 257 -0.91 -7.51 -8.72
CA LYS A 257 0.49 -7.05 -8.78
C LYS A 257 1.48 -7.82 -7.90
N GLY A 258 0.99 -8.53 -6.88
CA GLY A 258 1.87 -9.30 -5.96
C GLY A 258 2.51 -8.48 -4.83
N TRP A 259 2.21 -7.18 -4.72
CA TRP A 259 2.75 -6.34 -3.65
C TRP A 259 2.04 -6.57 -2.32
N PRO A 260 2.77 -6.66 -1.20
CA PRO A 260 2.18 -6.88 0.13
C PRO A 260 1.10 -5.87 0.49
N TYR A 261 1.33 -4.58 0.21
CA TYR A 261 0.40 -3.52 0.58
C TYR A 261 -0.98 -3.64 -0.10
N HIS A 262 -1.09 -4.30 -1.27
CA HIS A 262 -2.40 -4.62 -1.86
C HIS A 262 -3.17 -5.68 -1.07
N ALA A 263 -2.47 -6.62 -0.44
CA ALA A 263 -3.06 -7.66 0.38
C ALA A 263 -3.37 -7.18 1.81
N PHE A 264 -2.72 -6.09 2.24
CA PHE A 264 -2.85 -5.57 3.60
C PHE A 264 -4.31 -5.33 4.02
N PRO A 265 -5.18 -4.63 3.26
CA PRO A 265 -6.56 -4.42 3.69
C PRO A 265 -7.36 -5.71 3.88
N ALA A 266 -7.16 -6.72 3.04
CA ALA A 266 -7.84 -8.00 3.19
C ALA A 266 -7.36 -8.75 4.45
N LEU A 267 -6.04 -8.91 4.60
CA LEU A 267 -5.45 -9.72 5.67
C LEU A 267 -5.60 -9.05 7.04
N SER A 268 -5.40 -7.74 7.15
CA SER A 268 -5.50 -7.02 8.43
C SER A 268 -6.94 -6.91 8.93
N LEU A 269 -7.92 -6.70 8.03
CA LEU A 269 -9.33 -6.71 8.40
C LEU A 269 -9.81 -8.12 8.80
N MET A 270 -9.29 -9.18 8.15
CA MET A 270 -9.58 -10.56 8.57
C MET A 270 -8.97 -10.86 9.94
N ALA A 271 -7.72 -10.46 10.18
CA ALA A 271 -7.07 -10.61 11.48
C ALA A 271 -7.84 -9.86 12.58
N ALA A 272 -8.29 -8.62 12.30
CA ALA A 272 -9.15 -7.87 13.20
C ALA A 272 -10.49 -8.59 13.45
N ALA A 273 -11.13 -9.16 12.41
CA ALA A 273 -12.35 -9.96 12.55
C ALA A 273 -12.15 -11.18 13.45
N LEU A 274 -10.99 -11.85 13.37
CA LEU A 274 -10.66 -12.98 14.24
C LEU A 274 -10.46 -12.56 15.71
N LEU A 275 -9.82 -11.41 15.96
CA LEU A 275 -9.74 -10.85 17.32
C LEU A 275 -11.14 -10.48 17.85
N LEU A 276 -11.97 -9.83 17.04
CA LEU A 276 -13.34 -9.51 17.39
C LEU A 276 -14.15 -10.78 17.70
N ARG A 277 -13.96 -11.84 16.93
CA ARG A 277 -14.60 -13.14 17.12
C ARG A 277 -14.21 -13.80 18.44
N GLU A 278 -12.97 -13.59 18.90
CA GLU A 278 -12.51 -14.07 20.21
C GLU A 278 -13.28 -13.39 21.35
N THR A 279 -13.48 -12.07 21.26
CA THR A 279 -14.21 -11.26 22.26
C THR A 279 -15.73 -11.39 22.22
N GLN A 280 -16.25 -12.05 21.18
CA GLN A 280 -17.69 -12.09 20.95
C GLN A 280 -18.40 -12.81 22.11
N LEU A 281 -19.44 -12.16 22.64
CA LEU A 281 -20.28 -12.75 23.69
C LEU A 281 -21.39 -13.61 23.07
N ASP A 282 -21.78 -14.68 23.76
CA ASP A 282 -22.97 -15.46 23.44
C ASP A 282 -24.19 -14.82 24.14
N PRO A 283 -25.16 -14.26 23.39
CA PRO A 283 -26.35 -13.64 23.97
C PRO A 283 -27.24 -14.60 24.74
N THR A 284 -27.19 -15.89 24.43
CA THR A 284 -28.07 -16.91 25.02
C THR A 284 -27.51 -17.49 26.32
N GLY A 285 -26.20 -17.34 26.56
CA GLY A 285 -25.51 -17.97 27.69
C GLY A 285 -25.58 -19.51 27.72
N GLN A 286 -26.16 -20.13 26.70
CA GLN A 286 -26.48 -21.56 26.64
C GLN A 286 -25.45 -22.36 25.85
N SER A 287 -24.56 -21.71 25.09
CA SER A 287 -23.56 -22.43 24.34
C SER A 287 -22.36 -22.81 25.23
N PRO A 288 -21.81 -24.03 25.12
CA PRO A 288 -20.48 -24.33 25.64
C PRO A 288 -19.39 -23.42 25.01
N SER A 289 -19.72 -22.74 23.90
CA SER A 289 -18.90 -21.68 23.30
C SER A 289 -18.89 -20.34 24.06
N GLY A 290 -19.66 -20.18 25.14
CA GLY A 290 -19.59 -19.05 26.07
C GLY A 290 -18.47 -19.16 27.10
N MET A 291 -17.81 -20.32 27.21
CA MET A 291 -16.62 -20.48 28.06
C MET A 291 -15.42 -19.74 27.45
N ALA A 292 -14.48 -19.30 28.30
CA ALA A 292 -13.22 -18.72 27.85
C ALA A 292 -12.54 -19.69 26.87
N MET A 293 -12.13 -19.19 25.70
CA MET A 293 -11.51 -20.00 24.67
C MET A 293 -10.28 -20.72 25.24
N GLY A 294 -10.23 -22.05 25.08
CA GLY A 294 -9.14 -22.87 25.60
C GLY A 294 -7.79 -22.44 25.01
N THR A 295 -6.71 -22.62 25.79
CA THR A 295 -5.35 -22.17 25.43
C THR A 295 -4.92 -22.62 24.03
N ALA A 296 -5.27 -23.84 23.62
CA ALA A 296 -4.97 -24.36 22.28
C ALA A 296 -5.57 -23.52 21.15
N HIS A 297 -6.83 -23.09 21.27
CA HIS A 297 -7.48 -22.23 20.27
C HIS A 297 -6.86 -20.83 20.23
N LYS A 298 -6.44 -20.29 21.39
CA LYS A 298 -5.71 -19.01 21.46
C LYS A 298 -4.34 -19.10 20.80
N LEU A 299 -3.61 -20.21 21.00
CA LEU A 299 -2.35 -20.46 20.31
C LEU A 299 -2.56 -20.59 18.80
N LEU A 300 -3.58 -21.33 18.35
CA LEU A 300 -3.90 -21.45 16.93
C LEU A 300 -4.30 -20.11 16.31
N LEU A 301 -5.05 -19.27 17.02
CA LEU A 301 -5.36 -17.90 16.61
C LEU A 301 -4.07 -17.07 16.45
N ALA A 302 -3.19 -17.10 17.43
CA ALA A 302 -1.92 -16.39 17.39
C ALA A 302 -1.05 -16.86 16.20
N ILE A 303 -0.92 -18.18 16.01
CA ILE A 303 -0.20 -18.78 14.87
C ILE A 303 -0.83 -18.33 13.55
N THR A 304 -2.16 -18.30 13.45
CA THR A 304 -2.86 -17.86 12.24
C THR A 304 -2.58 -16.39 11.93
N ILE A 305 -2.61 -15.50 12.94
CA ILE A 305 -2.29 -14.09 12.77
C ILE A 305 -0.83 -13.92 12.34
N VAL A 306 0.11 -14.60 13.00
CA VAL A 306 1.53 -14.54 12.64
C VAL A 306 1.77 -15.07 11.23
N ALA A 307 1.12 -16.19 10.83
CA ALA A 307 1.23 -16.73 9.49
C ALA A 307 0.71 -15.75 8.42
N ASN A 308 -0.36 -15.01 8.72
CA ASN A 308 -0.87 -13.95 7.84
C ASN A 308 0.05 -12.72 7.78
N ALA A 309 0.97 -12.55 8.74
CA ALA A 309 1.98 -11.48 8.73
C ALA A 309 3.22 -11.83 7.88
N ILE A 310 3.50 -13.12 7.63
CA ILE A 310 4.69 -13.59 6.89
C ILE A 310 4.91 -12.87 5.55
N PRO A 311 3.89 -12.66 4.69
CA PRO A 311 4.08 -11.99 3.41
C PRO A 311 4.57 -10.54 3.50
N PHE A 312 4.54 -9.94 4.68
CA PHE A 312 4.97 -8.57 4.97
C PHE A 312 6.36 -8.50 5.61
N LEU A 313 6.93 -9.62 6.06
CA LEU A 313 8.22 -9.65 6.76
C LEU A 313 9.45 -9.32 5.88
N PRO A 314 9.50 -9.70 4.59
CA PRO A 314 10.66 -9.38 3.75
C PRO A 314 10.91 -7.88 3.69
N SER A 315 12.09 -7.46 4.14
CA SER A 315 12.54 -6.07 4.11
C SER A 315 13.07 -5.71 2.73
N GLN A 316 12.79 -4.49 2.29
CA GLN A 316 13.40 -3.86 1.11
C GLN A 316 14.50 -2.85 1.49
N LYS A 317 14.88 -2.81 2.77
CA LYS A 317 15.96 -1.94 3.24
C LYS A 317 17.31 -2.43 2.68
N PRO A 318 18.13 -1.54 2.07
CA PRO A 318 19.48 -1.88 1.64
C PRO A 318 20.34 -2.40 2.78
N ASP A 319 21.30 -3.27 2.45
CA ASP A 319 22.26 -3.78 3.42
C ASP A 319 23.05 -2.63 4.09
N ALA A 320 23.29 -2.75 5.40
CA ALA A 320 23.96 -1.70 6.16
C ALA A 320 25.45 -1.56 5.76
N GLY A 321 26.10 -2.66 5.42
CA GLY A 321 27.47 -2.67 4.90
C GLY A 321 27.55 -1.99 3.53
N LEU A 322 26.61 -2.29 2.64
CA LEU A 322 26.49 -1.60 1.34
C LEU A 322 26.42 -0.07 1.50
N VAL A 323 25.57 0.42 2.40
CA VAL A 323 25.39 1.85 2.66
C VAL A 323 26.66 2.46 3.27
N ALA A 324 27.30 1.77 4.22
CA ALA A 324 28.54 2.22 4.84
C ALA A 324 29.66 2.37 3.80
N THR A 325 29.88 1.36 2.95
CA THR A 325 30.89 1.41 1.88
C THR A 325 30.68 2.61 0.95
N ILE A 326 29.43 2.92 0.59
CA ILE A 326 29.14 4.07 -0.27
C ILE A 326 29.48 5.39 0.43
N ASN A 327 29.04 5.55 1.68
CA ASN A 327 29.30 6.76 2.47
C ASN A 327 30.79 7.01 2.71
N ASP A 328 31.58 5.94 2.87
CA ASP A 328 33.04 6.04 3.02
C ASP A 328 33.75 6.42 1.70
N THR A 329 33.06 6.27 0.56
CA THR A 329 33.66 6.45 -0.77
C THR A 329 33.27 7.77 -1.43
N VAL A 330 32.03 8.24 -1.24
CA VAL A 330 31.51 9.43 -1.92
C VAL A 330 30.51 10.18 -1.03
N GLU A 331 30.71 11.49 -0.91
CA GLU A 331 29.79 12.38 -0.20
C GLU A 331 28.73 12.95 -1.16
N HIS A 332 27.48 12.99 -0.70
CA HIS A 332 26.34 13.61 -1.40
C HIS A 332 26.22 13.25 -2.90
N PRO A 333 26.26 11.97 -3.27
CA PRO A 333 26.33 11.55 -4.67
C PRO A 333 25.06 11.90 -5.43
N THR A 334 25.19 12.28 -6.70
CA THR A 334 24.06 12.17 -7.64
C THR A 334 23.88 10.70 -8.02
N VAL A 335 22.66 10.17 -7.91
CA VAL A 335 22.36 8.74 -8.03
C VAL A 335 21.44 8.49 -9.22
N ALA A 336 21.82 7.51 -10.04
CA ALA A 336 20.97 6.91 -11.07
C ALA A 336 20.73 5.43 -10.79
N LEU A 337 19.62 4.91 -11.31
CA LEU A 337 19.26 3.49 -11.25
C LEU A 337 19.17 2.92 -12.67
N ILE A 338 19.71 1.71 -12.84
CA ILE A 338 19.40 0.78 -13.93
C ILE A 338 18.64 -0.39 -13.31
N GLY A 339 17.31 -0.42 -13.48
CA GLY A 339 16.45 -1.42 -12.86
C GLY A 339 14.99 -0.97 -12.71
N SER A 340 14.06 -1.91 -12.75
CA SER A 340 12.61 -1.63 -12.69
C SER A 340 12.00 -1.51 -11.30
N ASP A 341 12.64 -2.04 -10.26
CA ASP A 341 12.09 -1.96 -8.91
C ASP A 341 12.51 -0.66 -8.23
N ILE A 342 11.54 0.10 -7.75
CA ILE A 342 11.77 1.33 -6.96
C ILE A 342 12.62 1.06 -5.71
N ALA A 343 12.51 -0.15 -5.14
CA ALA A 343 13.27 -0.55 -3.96
C ALA A 343 14.78 -0.63 -4.21
N ALA A 344 15.22 -0.78 -5.46
CA ALA A 344 16.65 -0.82 -5.80
C ALA A 344 17.32 0.55 -5.64
N GLY A 345 16.58 1.65 -5.89
CA GLY A 345 17.09 3.03 -5.77
C GLY A 345 16.70 3.73 -4.46
N HIS A 346 15.58 3.32 -3.85
CA HIS A 346 15.01 3.94 -2.66
C HIS A 346 14.71 2.88 -1.59
N PRO A 347 15.13 3.08 -0.32
CA PRO A 347 15.61 4.32 0.28
C PRO A 347 17.12 4.61 0.12
N LEU A 348 17.88 3.76 -0.59
CA LEU A 348 19.34 3.87 -0.72
C LEU A 348 19.82 5.30 -1.00
N THR A 349 19.22 5.95 -2.00
CA THR A 349 19.58 7.33 -2.39
C THR A 349 19.54 8.31 -1.21
N ARG A 350 18.53 8.25 -0.33
CA ARG A 350 18.44 9.13 0.85
C ARG A 350 19.42 8.71 1.95
N MET A 351 19.63 7.40 2.13
CA MET A 351 20.53 6.87 3.16
C MET A 351 21.99 7.27 2.92
N VAL A 352 22.35 7.55 1.67
CA VAL A 352 23.69 8.04 1.30
C VAL A 352 23.74 9.57 1.09
N GLY A 353 22.69 10.29 1.51
CA GLY A 353 22.59 11.74 1.34
C GLY A 353 22.62 12.20 -0.12
N GLY A 354 22.21 11.33 -1.05
CA GLY A 354 22.33 11.53 -2.48
C GLY A 354 21.14 12.23 -3.13
N ASN A 355 21.37 12.72 -4.35
CA ASN A 355 20.40 13.40 -5.19
C ASN A 355 19.98 12.51 -6.36
N TRP A 356 18.70 12.16 -6.42
CA TRP A 356 18.16 11.35 -7.52
C TRP A 356 18.11 12.15 -8.81
N ILE A 357 18.66 11.61 -9.91
CA ILE A 357 18.76 12.36 -11.17
C ILE A 357 17.53 12.24 -12.07
N SER A 358 16.71 11.20 -11.89
CA SER A 358 15.70 10.84 -12.89
C SER A 358 14.31 11.37 -12.57
N ILE A 359 13.55 11.70 -13.61
CA ILE A 359 12.12 12.00 -13.47
C ILE A 359 11.31 10.73 -13.13
N TYR A 360 11.82 9.54 -13.45
CA TYR A 360 11.22 8.27 -13.10
C TYR A 360 11.80 7.75 -11.77
N CYS A 361 10.97 7.06 -10.99
CA CYS A 361 11.44 6.38 -9.78
C CYS A 361 12.19 5.06 -10.05
N SER A 362 12.03 4.50 -11.26
CA SER A 362 12.73 3.31 -11.75
C SER A 362 12.49 3.11 -13.25
N ASP A 363 13.14 2.13 -13.86
CA ASP A 363 13.01 1.79 -15.28
C ASP A 363 11.83 0.88 -15.63
N TRP A 364 10.80 0.84 -14.77
CA TRP A 364 9.65 -0.05 -14.95
C TRP A 364 9.01 0.06 -16.35
N LEU A 365 8.97 1.25 -16.94
CA LEU A 365 8.37 1.47 -18.27
C LEU A 365 9.16 0.75 -19.35
N GLY A 366 10.49 0.88 -19.33
CA GLY A 366 11.38 0.19 -20.25
C GLY A 366 11.31 -1.34 -20.09
N THR A 367 11.31 -1.82 -18.85
CA THR A 367 11.20 -3.25 -18.55
C THR A 367 9.86 -3.83 -19.02
N PHE A 368 8.75 -3.16 -18.73
CA PHE A 368 7.42 -3.66 -19.11
C PHE A 368 7.20 -3.61 -20.62
N ALA A 369 7.66 -2.55 -21.30
CA ALA A 369 7.62 -2.49 -22.75
C ALA A 369 8.47 -3.61 -23.38
N THR A 370 9.66 -3.89 -22.84
CA THR A 370 10.49 -5.02 -23.29
C THR A 370 9.82 -6.37 -23.07
N TYR A 371 9.15 -6.56 -21.94
CA TYR A 371 8.37 -7.76 -21.66
C TYR A 371 7.21 -7.93 -22.66
N PHE A 372 6.41 -6.87 -22.87
CA PHE A 372 5.25 -6.95 -23.74
C PHE A 372 5.63 -7.12 -25.21
N SER A 373 6.74 -6.55 -25.69
CA SER A 373 7.19 -6.80 -27.05
C SER A 373 7.46 -8.29 -27.30
N GLN A 374 8.06 -8.99 -26.34
CA GLN A 374 8.28 -10.44 -26.42
C GLN A 374 6.98 -11.24 -26.33
N VAL A 375 6.05 -10.84 -25.46
CA VAL A 375 4.74 -11.51 -25.32
C VAL A 375 3.93 -11.37 -26.61
N GLU A 376 3.82 -10.17 -27.17
CA GLU A 376 3.09 -9.92 -28.42
C GLU A 376 3.72 -10.68 -29.60
N ALA A 377 5.06 -10.68 -29.70
CA ALA A 377 5.76 -11.43 -30.73
C ALA A 377 5.49 -12.93 -30.65
N ARG A 378 5.51 -13.52 -29.44
CA ARG A 378 5.18 -14.94 -29.21
C ARG A 378 3.73 -15.27 -29.56
N ASN A 379 2.82 -14.31 -29.39
CA ASN A 379 1.42 -14.45 -29.74
C ASN A 379 1.13 -14.17 -31.23
N GLY A 380 2.16 -13.86 -32.04
CA GLY A 380 2.02 -13.56 -33.46
C GLY A 380 1.50 -12.14 -33.78
N ASN A 381 1.38 -11.26 -32.77
CA ASN A 381 0.96 -9.88 -32.95
C ASN A 381 2.16 -8.97 -33.24
N GLN A 382 2.59 -8.92 -34.51
CA GLN A 382 3.74 -8.12 -34.94
C GLN A 382 3.56 -6.63 -34.65
N ALA A 383 2.38 -6.05 -34.94
CA ALA A 383 2.11 -4.64 -34.69
C ALA A 383 2.21 -4.28 -33.20
N GLY A 384 1.70 -5.14 -32.31
CA GLY A 384 1.86 -4.97 -30.86
C GLY A 384 3.33 -5.09 -30.41
N ALA A 385 4.07 -6.04 -30.99
CA ALA A 385 5.49 -6.21 -30.69
C ALA A 385 6.32 -4.99 -31.10
N GLU A 386 6.06 -4.43 -32.28
CA GLU A 386 6.68 -3.22 -32.79
C GLU A 386 6.35 -2.00 -31.93
N HIS A 387 5.07 -1.82 -31.57
CA HIS A 387 4.63 -0.74 -30.67
C HIS A 387 5.42 -0.72 -29.36
N TYR A 388 5.49 -1.85 -28.65
CA TYR A 388 6.24 -1.91 -27.38
C TYR A 388 7.75 -1.83 -27.58
N THR A 389 8.27 -2.32 -28.71
CA THR A 389 9.69 -2.14 -29.05
C THR A 389 10.03 -0.66 -29.22
N GLN A 390 9.16 0.13 -29.85
CA GLN A 390 9.34 1.58 -30.00
C GLN A 390 9.31 2.29 -28.65
N ILE A 391 8.39 1.91 -27.74
CA ILE A 391 8.34 2.46 -26.37
C ILE A 391 9.65 2.16 -25.63
N ALA A 392 10.11 0.90 -25.66
CA ALA A 392 11.35 0.50 -25.00
C ALA A 392 12.56 1.24 -25.56
N ASN A 393 12.68 1.35 -26.88
CA ASN A 393 13.78 2.07 -27.53
C ASN A 393 13.78 3.56 -27.15
N ARG A 394 12.62 4.23 -27.20
CA ARG A 394 12.49 5.63 -26.80
C ARG A 394 12.87 5.85 -25.34
N TYR A 395 12.50 4.92 -24.46
CA TYR A 395 12.90 4.97 -23.05
C TYR A 395 14.41 4.84 -22.90
N ILE A 396 15.05 3.91 -23.60
CA ILE A 396 16.51 3.72 -23.58
C ILE A 396 17.25 4.97 -24.08
N ASP A 397 16.79 5.55 -25.19
CA ASP A 397 17.41 6.74 -25.78
C ASP A 397 17.30 7.93 -24.81
N GLY A 398 16.14 8.11 -24.17
CA GLY A 398 15.94 9.14 -23.14
C GLY A 398 16.79 8.90 -21.89
N LYS A 399 16.90 7.64 -21.45
CA LYS A 399 17.75 7.24 -20.31
C LYS A 399 19.22 7.53 -20.59
N LEU A 400 19.71 7.20 -21.78
CA LEU A 400 21.09 7.49 -22.18
C LEU A 400 21.34 9.00 -22.17
N ALA A 401 20.45 9.80 -22.76
CA ALA A 401 20.59 11.26 -22.76
C ALA A 401 20.60 11.85 -21.33
N GLU A 402 19.76 11.33 -20.43
CA GLU A 402 19.74 11.70 -19.00
C GLU A 402 21.09 11.37 -18.34
N LEU A 403 21.60 10.15 -18.55
CA LEU A 403 22.88 9.70 -18.01
C LEU A 403 24.07 10.52 -18.54
N GLU A 404 24.10 10.82 -19.84
CA GLU A 404 25.16 11.61 -20.47
C GLU A 404 25.14 13.08 -20.04
N THR A 405 23.95 13.62 -19.78
CA THR A 405 23.78 15.01 -19.32
C THR A 405 24.13 15.15 -17.84
N ALA A 406 23.56 14.29 -16.99
CA ALA A 406 23.73 14.38 -15.54
C ALA A 406 25.08 13.81 -15.07
N LYS A 407 25.62 12.81 -15.78
CA LYS A 407 26.85 12.07 -15.44
C LYS A 407 26.89 11.71 -13.95
N PRO A 408 25.96 10.89 -13.45
CA PRO A 408 25.82 10.65 -12.02
C PRO A 408 27.13 10.13 -11.38
N SER A 409 27.45 10.55 -10.16
CA SER A 409 28.54 9.93 -9.39
C SER A 409 28.30 8.44 -9.13
N LEU A 410 27.06 8.03 -8.88
CA LEU A 410 26.68 6.65 -8.58
C LEU A 410 25.64 6.10 -9.56
N ILE A 411 25.87 4.86 -10.01
CA ILE A 411 24.88 4.07 -10.74
C ILE A 411 24.61 2.79 -9.95
N VAL A 412 23.35 2.62 -9.55
CA VAL A 412 22.84 1.41 -8.93
C VAL A 412 22.28 0.51 -10.03
N VAL A 413 22.70 -0.74 -10.10
CA VAL A 413 22.25 -1.72 -11.09
C VAL A 413 21.52 -2.85 -10.37
N GLN A 414 20.24 -3.05 -10.68
CA GLN A 414 19.43 -4.12 -10.11
C GLN A 414 19.80 -5.48 -10.73
N LYS A 415 20.26 -6.43 -9.90
CA LYS A 415 20.72 -7.76 -10.36
C LYS A 415 19.58 -8.65 -10.84
N GLY A 416 18.41 -8.56 -10.18
CA GLY A 416 17.24 -9.38 -10.49
C GLY A 416 16.53 -9.03 -11.81
N ASP A 417 16.82 -7.89 -12.43
CA ASP A 417 16.16 -7.42 -13.66
C ASP A 417 16.96 -7.79 -14.92
N THR A 418 17.15 -9.08 -15.13
CA THR A 418 18.01 -9.62 -16.22
C THR A 418 17.47 -9.28 -17.61
N LEU A 419 16.15 -9.23 -17.78
CA LEU A 419 15.53 -8.89 -19.05
C LEU A 419 15.86 -7.44 -19.46
N TRP A 420 15.70 -6.51 -18.53
CA TRP A 420 15.93 -5.10 -18.80
C TRP A 420 17.41 -4.78 -18.96
N THR A 421 18.24 -5.28 -18.03
CA THR A 421 19.69 -5.07 -18.08
C THR A 421 20.27 -5.63 -19.38
N ALA A 422 19.88 -6.84 -19.81
CA ALA A 422 20.32 -7.39 -21.09
C ALA A 422 19.88 -6.52 -22.29
N ARG A 423 18.67 -5.96 -22.26
CA ARG A 423 18.19 -5.07 -23.33
C ARG A 423 18.96 -3.76 -23.36
N LEU A 424 19.22 -3.16 -22.20
CA LEU A 424 19.93 -1.89 -22.07
C LEU A 424 21.41 -2.02 -22.46
N PHE A 425 22.12 -3.01 -21.91
CA PHE A 425 23.53 -3.28 -22.23
C PHE A 425 23.75 -3.88 -23.63
N GLY A 426 22.68 -4.23 -24.35
CA GLY A 426 22.75 -4.54 -25.78
C GLY A 426 23.03 -3.32 -26.66
N ARG A 427 22.92 -2.09 -26.12
CA ARG A 427 23.27 -0.84 -26.81
C ARG A 427 24.73 -0.50 -26.56
N SER A 428 25.52 -0.37 -27.62
CA SER A 428 26.96 -0.12 -27.52
C SER A 428 27.27 1.24 -26.89
N GLU A 429 26.36 2.20 -27.03
CA GLU A 429 26.44 3.53 -26.45
C GLU A 429 26.35 3.48 -24.90
N ILE A 430 25.43 2.67 -24.37
CA ILE A 430 25.33 2.42 -22.92
C ILE A 430 26.59 1.74 -22.42
N VAL A 431 27.06 0.68 -23.11
CA VAL A 431 28.29 -0.02 -22.71
C VAL A 431 29.49 0.93 -22.67
N ARG A 432 29.63 1.81 -23.68
CA ARG A 432 30.67 2.83 -23.72
C ARG A 432 30.55 3.81 -22.56
N PHE A 433 29.36 4.34 -22.29
CA PHE A 433 29.14 5.24 -21.14
C PHE A 433 29.55 4.59 -19.81
N MET A 434 29.27 3.30 -19.64
CA MET A 434 29.55 2.57 -18.41
C MET A 434 31.03 2.22 -18.21
N GLN A 435 31.90 2.41 -19.22
CA GLN A 435 33.36 2.23 -19.08
C GLN A 435 33.99 3.25 -18.12
N ASP A 436 33.34 4.40 -17.93
CA ASP A 436 33.77 5.44 -16.99
C ASP A 436 33.37 5.14 -15.55
N TYR A 437 32.86 3.94 -15.26
CA TYR A 437 32.39 3.55 -13.93
C TYR A 437 33.03 2.24 -13.48
N HIS A 438 33.37 2.15 -12.19
CA HIS A 438 33.90 0.93 -11.55
C HIS A 438 33.03 0.51 -10.36
N GLN A 439 33.00 -0.78 -10.06
CA GLN A 439 32.22 -1.30 -8.94
C GLN A 439 32.88 -0.97 -7.61
N ILE A 440 32.08 -0.49 -6.65
CA ILE A 440 32.55 -0.20 -5.29
C ILE A 440 31.87 -1.09 -4.24
N ALA A 441 30.65 -1.55 -4.51
CA ALA A 441 29.89 -2.37 -3.56
C ALA A 441 28.86 -3.25 -4.30
N GLU A 442 28.42 -4.33 -3.65
CA GLU A 442 27.39 -5.23 -4.16
C GLU A 442 26.75 -5.99 -3.00
N ASP A 443 25.45 -6.24 -3.10
CA ASP A 443 24.70 -7.17 -2.24
C ASP A 443 23.89 -8.17 -3.09
N ASP A 444 22.94 -8.89 -2.47
CA ASP A 444 22.10 -9.86 -3.17
C ASP A 444 21.18 -9.21 -4.22
N ALA A 445 20.81 -7.94 -4.04
CA ALA A 445 19.81 -7.24 -4.86
C ALA A 445 20.43 -6.31 -5.92
N VAL A 446 21.51 -5.62 -5.57
CA VAL A 446 22.09 -4.55 -6.39
C VAL A 446 23.60 -4.59 -6.47
N LYS A 447 24.12 -4.04 -7.57
CA LYS A 447 25.52 -3.70 -7.77
C LYS A 447 25.65 -2.18 -7.85
N VAL A 448 26.61 -1.60 -7.14
CA VAL A 448 26.81 -0.14 -7.08
C VAL A 448 28.13 0.23 -7.75
N LEU A 449 28.02 1.16 -8.69
CA LEU A 449 29.10 1.63 -9.55
C LEU A 449 29.38 3.11 -9.26
N LEU A 450 30.65 3.46 -9.13
CA LEU A 450 31.14 4.82 -8.95
C LEU A 450 31.81 5.31 -10.24
N ARG A 451 31.52 6.56 -10.61
CA ARG A 451 32.20 7.22 -11.73
C ARG A 451 33.68 7.45 -11.42
N ASN A 452 34.54 7.16 -12.38
CA ASN A 452 35.98 7.41 -12.28
C ASN A 452 36.25 8.89 -11.96
N GLY A 453 37.01 9.15 -10.89
CA GLY A 453 37.32 10.51 -10.42
C GLY A 453 36.24 11.20 -9.58
N ALA A 454 35.15 10.51 -9.20
CA ALA A 454 34.09 11.07 -8.34
C ALA A 454 34.20 10.71 -6.85
N GLY A 455 35.24 9.97 -6.45
CA GLY A 455 35.46 9.60 -5.04
C GLY A 455 35.99 10.76 -4.19
N ALA A 456 35.83 10.65 -2.86
CA ALA A 456 36.52 11.53 -1.92
C ALA A 456 38.04 11.42 -2.15
N LEU A 457 38.72 12.56 -2.32
CA LEU A 457 40.19 12.57 -2.31
C LEU A 457 40.67 12.13 -0.91
N PRO A 458 41.69 11.27 -0.82
CA PRO A 458 42.22 10.80 0.46
C PRO A 458 42.79 11.94 1.33
#